data_AF-A0A7V3H820-F1
#
_entry.id   AF-A0A7V3H820-F1
#
_cell.length_a   1.000
_cell.length_b   1.000
_cell.length_c   1.000
_cell.angle_alpha   90.00
_cell.angle_beta   90.00
_cell.angle_gamma   90.00
#
_symmetry.space_group_name_H-M   'P 1'
#
loop_
_entity.id
_entity.type
_entity.pdbx_description
1 polymer ?
#
loop_
_entity_poly.entity_id
_entity_poly.type
_entity_poly.pdbx_seq_one_letter_code
_entity_poly.pdbx_strand_id
1 'polypeptide(L)'
;YGSDANIQIGNNVYIHPSVQLVGSVVISDNCSIGKNVRIENSVINSNTCIKEGSVMKEAYIGDHVEMMTDLYLEKKALFPTRIYDMENQTHFSHEGLCTLIK
;
A
#
# COMPACT_ATOMS: atom_id res chain seq x y z
N TYR A 1 12.04 17.51 16.81
CA TYR A 1 12.12 17.22 15.37
C TYR A 1 13.13 16.10 15.20
N GLY A 2 12.82 14.84 14.96
CA GLY A 2 11.60 14.13 14.61
C GLY A 2 12.12 12.78 14.12
N SER A 3 12.03 11.74 14.95
CA SER A 3 12.89 10.56 14.77
C SER A 3 12.18 9.29 15.20
N ASP A 4 10.95 9.10 14.74
CA ASP A 4 10.25 7.83 14.87
C ASP A 4 9.52 7.53 13.56
N ALA A 5 10.23 7.64 12.44
CA ALA A 5 9.78 6.96 11.23
C ALA A 5 9.97 5.46 11.48
N ASN A 6 8.94 4.82 12.04
CA ASN A 6 8.95 3.39 12.32
C ASN A 6 8.72 2.66 11.00
N ILE A 7 9.82 2.47 10.24
CA ILE A 7 9.79 1.78 8.96
C ILE A 7 10.24 0.34 9.19
N GLN A 8 9.33 -0.60 8.98
CA GLN A 8 9.60 -2.03 9.04
C GLN A 8 9.55 -2.61 7.63
N ILE A 9 10.55 -3.39 7.27
CA ILE A 9 10.66 -4.01 5.95
C ILE A 9 10.93 -5.50 6.15
N GLY A 10 10.10 -6.34 5.55
CA GLY A 10 10.21 -7.79 5.55
C GLY A 10 11.24 -8.31 4.55
N ASN A 11 11.21 -9.61 4.29
CA ASN A 11 12.14 -10.29 3.39
C ASN A 11 11.66 -10.26 1.94
N ASN A 12 12.61 -10.27 0.99
CA ASN A 12 12.30 -10.29 -0.44
C ASN A 12 11.40 -9.12 -0.89
N VAL A 13 11.65 -7.93 -0.34
CA VAL A 13 10.94 -6.71 -0.70
C VAL A 13 11.74 -5.91 -1.73
N TYR A 14 11.10 -5.52 -2.82
CA TYR A 14 11.67 -4.59 -3.79
C TYR A 14 11.10 -3.19 -3.56
N ILE A 15 11.98 -2.22 -3.27
CA ILE A 15 11.59 -0.81 -3.13
C ILE A 15 12.38 0.01 -4.13
N HIS A 16 11.67 0.71 -5.02
CA HIS A 16 12.34 1.59 -5.96
C HIS A 16 12.95 2.82 -5.24
N PRO A 17 14.14 3.32 -5.63
CA PRO A 17 14.80 4.45 -4.97
C PRO A 17 14.03 5.78 -5.01
N SER A 18 13.04 5.91 -5.90
CA SER A 18 12.17 7.10 -5.95
C SER A 18 10.95 7.03 -5.02
N VAL A 19 10.83 5.96 -4.23
CA VAL A 19 9.75 5.81 -3.25
C VAL A 19 9.97 6.74 -2.07
N GLN A 20 8.89 7.35 -1.59
CA GLN A 20 8.89 8.17 -0.39
C GLN A 20 8.16 7.44 0.74
N LEU A 21 8.86 7.15 1.82
CA LEU A 21 8.31 6.55 3.04
C LEU A 21 8.29 7.61 4.14
N VAL A 22 7.11 7.85 4.73
CA VAL A 22 6.92 8.92 5.72
C VAL A 22 6.15 8.39 6.94
N GLY A 23 6.65 8.67 8.14
CA GLY A 23 6.02 8.25 9.39
C GLY A 23 6.16 6.74 9.65
N SER A 24 5.08 6.11 10.10
CA SER A 24 5.05 4.68 10.45
C SER A 24 4.68 3.82 9.24
N VAL A 25 5.65 3.15 8.63
CA VAL A 25 5.40 2.32 7.45
C VAL A 25 5.81 0.89 7.71
N VAL A 26 4.92 -0.06 7.46
CA VAL A 26 5.23 -1.48 7.58
C VAL A 26 5.07 -2.13 6.22
N ILE A 27 6.12 -2.78 5.74
CA ILE A 27 6.14 -3.54 4.49
C ILE A 27 6.52 -4.97 4.83
N SER A 28 5.63 -5.92 4.61
CA SER A 28 5.88 -7.34 4.86
C SER A 28 6.58 -8.02 3.69
N ASP A 29 6.80 -9.33 3.79
CA ASP A 29 7.63 -10.10 2.86
C ASP A 29 7.02 -10.24 1.44
N ASN A 30 7.87 -10.44 0.43
CA ASN A 30 7.46 -10.62 -0.97
C ASN A 30 6.62 -9.45 -1.53
N CYS A 31 6.94 -8.22 -1.11
CA CYS A 31 6.29 -7.03 -1.62
C CYS A 31 7.12 -6.35 -2.72
N SER A 32 6.44 -5.74 -3.69
CA SER A 32 7.10 -4.96 -4.74
C SER A 32 6.51 -3.55 -4.80
N ILE A 33 7.37 -2.54 -4.74
CA ILE A 33 6.99 -1.13 -4.76
C ILE A 33 7.62 -0.44 -5.98
N GLY A 34 6.75 0.06 -6.85
CA GLY A 34 7.09 0.75 -8.08
C GLY A 34 7.67 2.15 -7.88
N LYS A 35 7.96 2.81 -9.01
CA LYS A 35 8.56 4.16 -9.02
C LYS A 35 7.55 5.22 -8.61
N ASN A 36 8.03 6.32 -8.03
CA ASN A 36 7.20 7.48 -7.71
C ASN A 36 6.02 7.14 -6.79
N VAL A 37 6.19 6.13 -5.94
CA VAL A 37 5.20 5.74 -4.95
C VAL A 37 5.45 6.52 -3.66
N ARG A 38 4.37 6.98 -3.02
CA ARG A 38 4.44 7.65 -1.72
C ARG A 38 3.62 6.86 -0.70
N ILE A 39 4.24 6.51 0.42
CA ILE A 39 3.62 5.72 1.49
C ILE A 39 3.79 6.48 2.80
N GLU A 40 2.67 6.79 3.42
CA GLU A 40 2.63 7.57 4.65
C GLU A 40 1.72 6.89 5.67
N ASN A 41 2.24 6.58 6.86
CA ASN A 41 1.49 5.97 7.96
C ASN A 41 0.65 4.74 7.53
N SER A 42 1.23 3.85 6.72
CA SER A 42 0.49 2.78 6.03
C SER A 42 1.13 1.41 6.26
N VAL A 43 0.30 0.37 6.14
CA VAL A 43 0.71 -1.03 6.35
C VAL A 43 0.48 -1.82 5.08
N ILE A 44 1.49 -2.55 4.65
CA ILE A 44 1.53 -3.33 3.40
C ILE A 44 1.86 -4.78 3.77
N ASN A 45 0.88 -5.67 3.64
CA ASN A 45 1.05 -7.09 3.97
C ASN A 45 1.73 -7.88 2.84
N SER A 46 2.08 -9.14 3.14
CA SER A 46 2.90 -9.97 2.28
C SER A 46 2.21 -10.31 0.95
N ASN A 47 3.01 -10.58 -0.08
CA ASN A 47 2.53 -10.87 -1.44
C ASN A 47 1.72 -9.69 -2.03
N THR A 48 2.20 -8.47 -1.81
CA THR A 48 1.54 -7.25 -2.32
C THR A 48 2.39 -6.56 -3.38
N CYS A 49 1.73 -6.06 -4.42
CA CYS A 49 2.38 -5.37 -5.52
C CYS A 49 1.80 -3.97 -5.69
N ILE A 50 2.60 -2.95 -5.39
CA ILE A 50 2.27 -1.54 -5.57
C ILE A 50 2.93 -1.06 -6.86
N LYS A 51 2.13 -0.71 -7.87
CA LYS A 51 2.63 -0.18 -9.14
C LYS A 51 3.09 1.27 -8.98
N GLU A 52 3.75 1.77 -10.02
CA GLU A 52 4.30 3.13 -10.04
C GLU A 52 3.21 4.22 -9.98
N GLY A 53 3.57 5.40 -9.47
CA GLY A 53 2.68 6.55 -9.36
C GLY A 53 1.62 6.47 -8.25
N SER A 54 1.56 5.38 -7.49
CA SER A 54 0.57 5.20 -6.44
C SER A 54 0.88 5.98 -5.17
N VAL A 55 -0.16 6.50 -4.51
CA VAL A 55 -0.06 7.29 -3.27
C VAL A 55 -0.90 6.62 -2.21
N MET A 56 -0.28 6.31 -1.08
CA MET A 56 -0.87 5.72 0.11
C MET A 56 -0.68 6.63 1.29
N LYS A 57 -1.78 6.99 1.93
CA LYS A 57 -1.80 7.75 3.18
C LYS A 57 -2.79 7.10 4.12
N GLU A 58 -2.33 6.71 5.30
CA GLU A 58 -3.17 6.04 6.29
C GLU A 58 -3.92 4.83 5.68
N ALA A 59 -3.25 4.10 4.79
CA ALA A 59 -3.83 3.00 4.04
C ALA A 59 -3.40 1.65 4.64
N TYR A 60 -4.31 0.68 4.62
CA TYR A 60 -4.04 -0.69 5.04
C TYR A 60 -4.19 -1.63 3.87
N ILE A 61 -3.13 -2.34 3.49
CA ILE A 61 -3.14 -3.25 2.36
C ILE A 61 -3.00 -4.66 2.88
N GLY A 62 -4.01 -5.49 2.65
CA GLY A 62 -4.05 -6.91 2.97
C GLY A 62 -3.10 -7.72 2.09
N ASP A 63 -2.93 -8.98 2.45
CA ASP A 63 -2.10 -9.91 1.70
C ASP A 63 -2.71 -10.25 0.33
N HIS A 64 -1.86 -10.64 -0.62
CA HIS A 64 -2.27 -11.04 -1.98
C HIS A 64 -3.00 -9.95 -2.78
N VAL A 65 -2.62 -8.69 -2.57
CA VAL A 65 -3.20 -7.52 -3.26
C VAL A 65 -2.26 -7.02 -4.34
N GLU A 66 -2.74 -6.89 -5.57
CA GLU A 66 -2.05 -6.11 -6.60
C GLU A 66 -2.81 -4.82 -6.89
N MET A 67 -2.11 -3.70 -6.78
CA MET A 67 -2.65 -2.38 -7.12
C MET A 67 -2.39 -2.04 -8.57
N MET A 68 -3.21 -1.17 -9.14
CA MET A 68 -2.91 -0.53 -10.41
C MET A 68 -1.92 0.65 -10.25
N THR A 69 -1.44 1.12 -11.40
CA THR A 69 -0.61 2.33 -11.54
C THR A 69 -1.42 3.59 -11.26
N ASP A 70 -0.79 4.63 -10.74
CA ASP A 70 -1.42 5.93 -10.46
C ASP A 70 -2.65 5.84 -9.51
N LEU A 71 -2.60 4.91 -8.56
CA LEU A 71 -3.69 4.71 -7.61
C LEU A 71 -3.56 5.65 -6.40
N TYR A 72 -4.63 6.39 -6.09
CA TYR A 72 -4.69 7.24 -4.89
C TYR A 72 -5.52 6.59 -3.78
N LEU A 73 -4.88 6.31 -2.65
CA LEU A 73 -5.49 5.74 -1.46
C LEU A 73 -5.20 6.60 -0.24
N GLU A 74 -6.25 7.16 0.34
CA GLU A 74 -6.18 7.92 1.58
C GLU A 74 -7.24 7.38 2.53
N LYS A 75 -6.84 6.94 3.73
CA LYS A 75 -7.71 6.37 4.77
C LYS A 75 -8.58 5.21 4.27
N LYS A 76 -7.99 4.31 3.49
CA LYS A 76 -8.67 3.15 2.91
C LYS A 76 -7.96 1.86 3.32
N ALA A 77 -8.74 0.83 3.58
CA ALA A 77 -8.23 -0.52 3.79
C ALA A 77 -8.59 -1.40 2.59
N LEU A 78 -7.57 -1.84 1.86
CA LEU A 78 -7.70 -2.75 0.75
C LEU A 78 -7.45 -4.17 1.22
N PHE A 79 -8.39 -5.04 0.87
CA PHE A 79 -8.26 -6.48 0.99
C PHE A 79 -8.40 -7.11 -0.39
N PRO A 80 -7.85 -8.30 -0.60
CA PRO A 80 -7.94 -9.04 -1.86
C PRO A 80 -9.37 -9.13 -2.42
N THR A 81 -10.38 -9.18 -1.56
CA THR A 81 -11.78 -9.30 -1.95
C THR A 81 -12.60 -7.99 -1.89
N ARG A 82 -12.14 -6.96 -1.15
CA ARG A 82 -12.96 -5.80 -0.80
C ARG A 82 -12.13 -4.56 -0.50
N ILE A 83 -12.66 -3.39 -0.82
CA ILE A 83 -12.08 -2.09 -0.44
C ILE A 83 -13.00 -1.44 0.59
N TYR A 84 -12.43 -1.08 1.73
CA TYR A 84 -13.12 -0.35 2.80
C TYR A 84 -12.62 1.08 2.86
N ASP A 85 -13.54 2.02 2.85
CA ASP A 85 -13.26 3.44 3.05
C ASP A 85 -13.52 3.79 4.50
N MET A 86 -12.47 4.15 5.24
CA MET A 86 -12.60 4.48 6.66
C MET A 86 -13.17 5.89 6.89
N GLU A 87 -13.05 6.77 5.90
CA GLU A 87 -13.54 8.15 5.99
C GLU A 87 -15.05 8.22 5.76
N ASN A 88 -15.53 7.52 4.73
CA ASN A 88 -16.94 7.49 4.33
C ASN A 88 -17.70 6.31 4.95
N GLN A 89 -17.01 5.38 5.61
CA GLN A 89 -17.57 4.12 6.14
C GLN A 89 -18.32 3.31 5.06
N THR A 90 -17.90 3.44 3.80
CA THR A 90 -18.49 2.76 2.63
C THR A 90 -17.62 1.61 2.16
N HIS A 91 -18.24 0.64 1.48
CA HIS A 91 -17.54 -0.43 0.77
C HIS A 91 -17.63 -0.20 -0.74
N PHE A 92 -16.50 -0.27 -1.42
CA PHE A 92 -16.44 -0.17 -2.88
C PHE A 92 -16.17 -1.56 -3.46
N SER A 93 -16.91 -1.92 -4.51
CA SER A 93 -16.60 -3.11 -5.33
C SER A 93 -15.30 -2.88 -6.10
N HIS A 94 -14.55 -3.96 -6.32
CA HIS A 94 -13.19 -3.95 -6.86
C HIS A 94 -13.03 -3.44 -8.30
N GLU A 95 -14.07 -2.88 -8.93
CA GLU A 95 -14.12 -2.63 -10.38
C GLU A 95 -13.05 -1.62 -10.82
N GLY A 96 -11.86 -2.12 -11.12
CA GLY A 96 -10.77 -1.42 -11.79
C GLY A 96 -9.56 -1.05 -10.93
N LEU A 97 -9.64 -1.04 -9.59
CA LEU A 97 -8.57 -0.48 -8.75
C LEU A 97 -7.49 -1.49 -8.32
N CYS A 98 -7.85 -2.76 -8.16
CA CYS A 98 -6.94 -3.82 -7.70
C CYS A 98 -7.25 -5.16 -8.37
N THR A 99 -6.20 -5.95 -8.63
CA THR A 99 -6.29 -7.33 -9.11
C THR A 99 -5.90 -8.29 -7.99
N LEU A 100 -6.61 -9.40 -7.90
CA LEU A 100 -6.23 -10.50 -7.02
C LEU A 100 -5.06 -11.25 -7.65
N ILE A 101 -3.95 -11.38 -6.94
CA ILE A 101 -2.87 -12.28 -7.36
C ILE A 101 -3.36 -13.71 -7.09
N LYS A 102 -3.51 -14.51 -8.16
CA LYS A 102 -3.95 -15.91 -8.07
C LYS A 102 -2.88 -16.84 -7.51
#